data_AF-A0A5J6Q7Z4-F1
#
_entry.id   AF-A0A5J6Q7Z4-F1
#
_cell.length_a   1.000
_cell.length_b   1.000
_cell.length_c   1.000
_cell.angle_alpha   90.00
_cell.angle_beta   90.00
_cell.angle_gamma   90.00
#
_symmetry.space_group_name_H-M   'P 1'
#
loop_
_entity.id
_entity.type
_entity.pdbx_description
1 polymer ?
#
loop_
_entity_poly.entity_id
_entity_poly.type
_entity_poly.pdbx_seq_one_letter_code
_entity_poly.pdbx_strand_id
1 'polypeptide(L)'
;MSSKHDIVQEIKTLTRDYVRKGGKTNRRQQHKRMIEFGLFCRDSLQTPNLAAVGKRHVVSYYKSLKKLSDATRLSHYYALKTLFSLAGKTVPVKPFSGSDHEIDC
;
A
#
# COMPACT_ATOMS: atom_id res chain seq x y z
N MET A 1 1.91 15.49 -24.27
CA MET A 1 2.29 14.06 -24.17
C MET A 1 2.04 13.61 -22.74
N SER A 2 0.94 12.90 -22.49
CA SER A 2 0.60 12.45 -21.13
C SER A 2 1.42 11.20 -20.83
N SER A 3 2.59 11.38 -20.21
CA SER A 3 3.41 10.27 -19.76
C SER A 3 2.60 9.52 -18.71
N LYS A 4 2.04 8.36 -19.06
CA LYS A 4 1.26 7.53 -18.17
C LYS A 4 2.25 6.93 -17.18
N HIS A 5 2.46 7.59 -16.06
CA HIS A 5 3.41 7.13 -15.06
C HIS A 5 2.91 5.81 -14.47
N ASP A 6 3.76 4.79 -14.53
CA ASP A 6 3.51 3.52 -13.86
C ASP A 6 3.23 3.78 -12.37
N ILE A 7 2.27 3.07 -11.78
CA ILE A 7 1.86 3.21 -10.37
C ILE A 7 3.06 3.14 -9.41
N VAL A 8 4.08 2.36 -9.74
CA VAL A 8 5.32 2.28 -8.94
C VAL A 8 6.10 3.60 -8.96
N GLN A 9 6.17 4.28 -10.11
CA GLN A 9 6.84 5.58 -10.24
C GLN A 9 6.05 6.69 -9.55
N GLU A 10 4.71 6.63 -9.59
CA GLU A 10 3.86 7.55 -8.82
C GLU A 10 4.12 7.40 -7.31
N ILE A 11 4.17 6.16 -6.81
CA ILE A 11 4.48 5.88 -5.39
C ILE A 11 5.88 6.38 -5.03
N LYS A 12 6.90 6.12 -5.86
CA LYS A 12 8.27 6.62 -5.61
C LYS A 12 8.32 8.15 -5.53
N THR A 13 7.62 8.82 -6.45
CA THR A 13 7.58 10.29 -6.49
C THR A 13 6.90 10.84 -5.24
N LEU A 14 5.73 10.28 -4.88
CA LEU A 14 4.95 10.68 -3.72
C LEU A 14 5.69 10.49 -2.39
N THR A 15 6.50 9.43 -2.30
CA THR A 15 7.18 9.05 -1.04
C THR A 15 8.61 9.57 -0.93
N ARG A 16 9.11 10.31 -1.94
CA ARG A 16 10.48 10.85 -1.98
C ARG A 16 10.83 11.67 -0.74
N ASP A 17 9.94 12.57 -0.32
CA ASP A 17 10.17 13.43 0.85
C ASP A 17 9.82 12.75 2.16
N TYR A 18 8.93 11.75 2.15
CA TYR A 18 8.65 10.91 3.30
C TYR A 18 9.93 10.19 3.77
N VAL A 19 10.71 9.60 2.85
CA VAL A 19 11.95 8.89 3.20
C VAL A 19 12.99 9.82 3.83
N ARG A 20 12.98 11.13 3.50
CA ARG A 20 13.96 12.12 3.96
C ARG A 20 13.84 12.55 5.43
N LYS A 21 12.67 12.46 6.07
CA LYS A 21 12.42 13.08 7.40
C LYS A 21 12.29 12.06 8.57
N GLY A 22 13.31 11.84 9.41
CA GLY A 22 13.30 11.04 10.69
C GLY A 22 14.14 9.71 10.73
N GLY A 23 13.70 8.67 11.48
CA GLY A 23 14.34 7.34 11.56
C GLY A 23 14.48 6.55 10.24
N LYS A 24 15.73 6.47 9.74
CA LYS A 24 16.12 5.97 8.40
C LYS A 24 15.68 4.52 8.11
N THR A 25 15.80 3.62 9.09
CA THR A 25 15.54 2.18 8.88
C THR A 25 14.05 1.87 8.75
N ASN A 26 13.22 2.37 9.67
CA ASN A 26 11.77 2.11 9.65
C ASN A 26 11.14 2.64 8.36
N ARG A 27 11.45 3.88 7.96
CA ARG A 27 10.91 4.44 6.70
C ARG A 27 11.37 3.74 5.45
N ARG A 28 12.60 3.22 5.41
CA ARG A 28 13.05 2.39 4.28
C ARG A 28 12.21 1.12 4.16
N GLN A 29 11.88 0.49 5.29
CA GLN A 29 11.00 -0.68 5.29
C GLN A 29 9.57 -0.32 4.89
N GLN A 30 9.02 0.79 5.39
CA GLN A 30 7.69 1.27 4.98
C GLN A 30 7.65 1.59 3.50
N HIS A 31 8.65 2.31 2.99
CA HIS A 31 8.79 2.59 1.56
C HIS A 31 8.86 1.30 0.74
N LYS A 32 9.65 0.30 1.16
CA LYS A 32 9.71 -1.00 0.49
C LYS A 32 8.32 -1.65 0.40
N ARG A 33 7.56 -1.65 1.49
CA ARG A 33 6.19 -2.19 1.52
C ARG A 33 5.20 -1.41 0.64
N MET A 34 5.35 -0.08 0.55
CA MET A 34 4.58 0.75 -0.38
C MET A 34 4.87 0.37 -1.84
N ILE A 35 6.14 0.10 -2.17
CA ILE A 35 6.54 -0.35 -3.51
C ILE A 35 6.01 -1.77 -3.78
N GLU A 36 6.09 -2.69 -2.82
CA GLU A 36 5.51 -4.03 -2.95
C GLU A 36 4.00 -3.99 -3.22
N PHE A 37 3.27 -3.06 -2.59
CA PHE A 37 1.86 -2.81 -2.90
C PHE A 37 1.67 -2.28 -4.33
N GLY A 38 2.49 -1.33 -4.77
CA GLY A 38 2.46 -0.83 -6.15
C GLY A 38 2.72 -1.91 -7.19
N LEU A 39 3.73 -2.75 -6.95
CA LEU A 39 4.05 -3.91 -7.79
C LEU A 39 2.88 -4.89 -7.84
N PHE A 40 2.27 -5.21 -6.70
CA PHE A 40 1.09 -6.07 -6.68
C PHE A 40 -0.08 -5.49 -7.49
N CYS A 41 -0.36 -4.19 -7.33
CA CYS A 41 -1.43 -3.53 -8.08
C CYS A 41 -1.15 -3.56 -9.60
N ARG A 42 0.10 -3.31 -10.00
CA ARG A 42 0.51 -3.34 -11.41
C ARG A 42 0.46 -4.74 -11.99
N ASP A 43 1.12 -5.70 -11.33
CA ASP A 43 1.40 -7.01 -11.90
C ASP A 43 0.22 -7.99 -11.72
N SER A 44 -0.48 -7.91 -10.58
CA SER A 44 -1.60 -8.82 -10.27
C SER A 44 -2.97 -8.25 -10.62
N LEU A 45 -3.15 -6.93 -10.55
CA LEU A 45 -4.45 -6.26 -10.76
C LEU A 45 -4.48 -5.36 -12.00
N GLN A 46 -3.36 -5.23 -12.71
CA GLN A 46 -3.21 -4.39 -13.92
C GLN A 46 -3.68 -2.94 -13.70
N THR A 47 -3.53 -2.44 -12.47
CA THR A 47 -3.97 -1.10 -12.10
C THR A 47 -3.02 -0.06 -12.69
N PRO A 48 -3.52 0.89 -13.51
CA PRO A 48 -2.65 1.75 -14.30
C PRO A 48 -1.97 2.86 -13.50
N ASN A 49 -2.57 3.31 -12.39
CA ASN A 49 -2.08 4.44 -11.60
C ASN A 49 -2.63 4.41 -10.17
N LEU A 50 -2.05 5.21 -9.28
CA LEU A 50 -2.46 5.31 -7.89
C LEU A 50 -3.88 5.88 -7.77
N ALA A 51 -4.35 6.71 -8.71
CA ALA A 51 -5.71 7.27 -8.70
C ALA A 51 -6.79 6.18 -8.81
N ALA A 52 -6.57 5.15 -9.63
CA ALA A 52 -7.47 4.00 -9.80
C ALA A 52 -7.48 3.03 -8.59
N VAL A 53 -6.51 3.16 -7.68
CA VAL A 53 -6.48 2.34 -6.46
C VAL A 53 -7.64 2.71 -5.53
N GLY A 54 -8.42 1.68 -5.16
CA GLY A 54 -9.55 1.76 -4.26
C GLY A 54 -9.65 0.54 -3.33
N LYS A 55 -10.73 0.45 -2.54
CA LYS A 55 -10.93 -0.56 -1.48
C LYS A 55 -10.64 -2.00 -1.95
N ARG A 56 -11.14 -2.40 -3.13
CA ARG A 56 -10.96 -3.76 -3.68
C ARG A 56 -9.48 -4.13 -3.84
N HIS A 57 -8.64 -3.21 -4.32
CA HIS A 57 -7.20 -3.46 -4.50
C HIS A 57 -6.49 -3.69 -3.16
N VAL A 58 -6.89 -2.92 -2.13
CA VAL A 58 -6.34 -3.05 -0.78
C VAL A 58 -6.75 -4.38 -0.15
N VAL A 59 -8.01 -4.78 -0.28
CA VAL A 59 -8.49 -6.09 0.19
C VAL A 59 -7.76 -7.23 -0.52
N SER A 60 -7.63 -7.19 -1.85
CA SER A 60 -6.89 -8.20 -2.62
C SER A 60 -5.43 -8.30 -2.19
N TYR A 61 -4.79 -7.17 -1.90
CA TYR A 61 -3.43 -7.16 -1.37
C TYR A 61 -3.35 -7.81 0.02
N TYR A 62 -4.25 -7.49 0.95
CA TYR A 62 -4.25 -8.15 2.25
C TYR A 62 -4.52 -9.66 2.17
N LYS A 63 -5.37 -10.09 1.23
CA LYS A 63 -5.60 -11.52 0.94
C LYS A 63 -4.30 -12.20 0.48
N SER A 64 -3.45 -11.55 -0.32
CA SER A 64 -2.17 -12.13 -0.75
C SER A 64 -1.15 -12.25 0.39
N LEU A 65 -1.28 -11.42 1.45
CA LEU A 65 -0.44 -11.47 2.65
C LEU A 65 -0.92 -12.48 3.71
N LYS A 66 -1.97 -13.28 3.46
CA LYS A 66 -2.57 -14.19 4.46
C LYS A 66 -1.57 -15.17 5.09
N LYS A 67 -0.51 -15.54 4.36
CA LYS A 67 0.55 -16.47 4.83
C LYS A 67 1.60 -15.79 5.72
N LEU A 68 1.59 -14.46 5.85
CA LEU A 68 2.55 -13.72 6.68
C LEU A 68 2.06 -13.58 8.12
N SER A 69 2.99 -13.43 9.06
CA SER A 69 2.67 -13.19 10.47
C SER A 69 1.90 -11.88 10.67
N ASP A 70 1.09 -11.83 11.73
CA ASP A 70 0.27 -10.67 12.12
C ASP A 70 1.07 -9.39 12.24
N ALA A 71 2.25 -9.47 12.85
CA ALA A 71 3.19 -8.34 12.97
C ALA A 71 3.64 -7.82 11.60
N THR A 72 3.92 -8.73 10.67
CA THR A 72 4.28 -8.38 9.29
C THR A 72 3.11 -7.73 8.59
N ARG A 73 1.93 -8.36 8.63
CA ARG A 73 0.72 -7.82 7.99
C ARG A 73 0.33 -6.45 8.54
N LEU A 74 0.48 -6.24 9.85
CA LEU A 74 0.28 -4.94 10.50
C LEU A 74 1.29 -3.88 10.01
N SER A 75 2.54 -4.28 9.79
CA SER A 75 3.55 -3.39 9.20
C SER A 75 3.16 -2.94 7.78
N HIS A 76 2.62 -3.84 6.95
CA HIS A 76 2.06 -3.47 5.64
C HIS A 76 0.86 -2.51 5.79
N TYR A 77 -0.02 -2.72 6.77
CA TYR A 77 -1.10 -1.78 7.06
C TYR A 77 -0.58 -0.36 7.34
N TYR A 78 0.44 -0.21 8.19
CA TYR A 78 1.01 1.12 8.46
C TYR A 78 1.64 1.76 7.22
N ALA A 79 2.27 0.96 6.36
CA ALA A 79 2.82 1.45 5.09
C ALA A 79 1.71 1.97 4.17
N LEU A 80 0.63 1.20 3.99
CA LEU A 80 -0.53 1.60 3.17
C LEU A 80 -1.26 2.81 3.76
N LYS A 81 -1.47 2.85 5.08
CA LYS A 81 -2.06 4.02 5.76
C LYS A 81 -1.27 5.29 5.47
N THR A 82 0.05 5.20 5.54
CA THR A 82 0.93 6.34 5.24
C THR A 82 0.84 6.73 3.77
N LEU A 83 0.88 5.75 2.86
CA LEU A 83 0.77 6.00 1.42
C LEU A 83 -0.52 6.72 1.05
N PHE A 84 -1.65 6.27 1.60
CA PHE A 84 -2.96 6.87 1.33
C PHE A 84 -3.07 8.28 1.93
N SER A 85 -2.53 8.49 3.13
CA SER A 85 -2.44 9.83 3.72
C SER A 85 -1.63 10.79 2.85
N LEU A 86 -0.47 10.36 2.34
CA LEU A 86 0.35 11.15 1.40
C LEU A 86 -0.40 11.42 0.09
N ALA A 87 -1.19 10.45 -0.39
CA ALA A 87 -1.99 10.58 -1.61
C ALA A 87 -3.27 11.40 -1.43
N GLY A 88 -3.56 11.89 -0.22
CA GLY A 88 -4.82 12.59 0.08
C GLY A 88 -6.07 11.69 -0.03
N LYS A 89 -5.90 10.37 0.09
CA LYS A 89 -6.97 9.37 -0.04
C LYS A 89 -7.42 8.85 1.33
N THR A 90 -8.68 8.43 1.39
CA THR A 90 -9.25 7.77 2.58
C THR A 90 -8.43 6.53 2.95
N VAL A 91 -7.94 6.52 4.19
CA VAL A 91 -7.09 5.45 4.74
C VAL A 91 -7.82 4.09 4.65
N PRO A 92 -7.13 3.02 4.22
CA PRO A 92 -7.73 1.69 4.19
C PRO A 92 -8.10 1.21 5.60
N VAL A 93 -9.23 0.51 5.72
CA VAL A 93 -9.67 -0.12 6.98
C VAL A 93 -8.61 -1.12 7.45
N LYS A 94 -8.34 -1.15 8.75
CA LYS A 94 -7.40 -2.10 9.35
C LYS A 94 -7.95 -3.53 9.14
N PRO A 95 -7.22 -4.41 8.45
CA PRO A 95 -7.72 -5.76 8.14
C PRO A 95 -7.68 -6.75 9.31
N PHE A 96 -7.19 -6.36 10.50
CA PHE A 96 -6.95 -7.26 11.64
C PHE A 96 -7.51 -6.73 12.98
N SER A 97 -8.59 -5.94 12.96
CA SER A 97 -9.37 -5.79 14.20
C SER A 97 -10.00 -7.15 14.49
N GLY A 98 -9.60 -7.78 15.59
CA GLY A 98 -9.83 -9.20 15.87
C GLY A 98 -11.27 -9.65 15.76
N SER A 99 -11.41 -10.98 15.63
CA SER A 99 -12.54 -11.78 15.17
C SER A 99 -12.64 -11.91 13.65
N ASP A 100 -12.73 -13.17 13.19
CA ASP A 100 -13.04 -13.60 11.84
C ASP A 100 -14.39 -13.04 11.35
N HIS A 101 -14.53 -11.73 11.23
CA HIS A 101 -15.60 -11.17 10.43
C HIS A 101 -15.14 -11.16 8.98
N GLU A 102 -15.49 -12.28 8.33
CA GLU A 102 -15.88 -12.37 6.93
C GLU A 102 -15.68 -11.04 6.19
N ILE A 103 -14.56 -10.93 5.48
CA ILE A 103 -14.52 -10.03 4.33
C ILE A 103 -15.34 -10.72 3.24
N ASP A 104 -16.65 -10.71 3.44
CA ASP A 104 -17.61 -11.05 2.42
C ASP A 104 -17.62 -9.94 1.37
N CYS A 105 -17.73 -10.40 0.13
CA CYS A 105 -17.47 -9.63 -1.08
C CYS A 105 -18.61 -8.67 -1.42
#